data_AF-A0A847A702-F1
#
_entry.id   AF-A0A847A702-F1
#
_cell.length_a   1.000
_cell.length_b   1.000
_cell.length_c   1.000
_cell.angle_alpha   90.00
_cell.angle_beta   90.00
_cell.angle_gamma   90.00
#
_symmetry.space_group_name_H-M   'P 1'
#
loop_
_entity.id
_entity.type
_entity.pdbx_description
1 polymer ?
#
loop_
_entity_poly.entity_id
_entity_poly.type
_entity_poly.pdbx_seq_one_letter_code
_entity_poly.pdbx_strand_id
1 'polypeptide(L)' 'MGKRLGVKMYAGQLAKAGCILVRQRGTSVHPGKNVGMGRDYTLFAKAAGRVNYETRGKRKVVSIVMDQAE' A
#
# COMPACT_ATOMS: atom_id res chain seq x y z
N MET A 1 -6.93 -17.99 17.26
CA MET A 1 -6.40 -16.60 17.27
C MET A 1 -6.44 -15.99 15.88
N GLY A 2 -7.11 -14.85 15.70
CA GLY A 2 -7.25 -14.19 14.40
C GLY A 2 -5.95 -13.51 13.94
N LYS A 3 -5.50 -13.80 12.71
CA LYS A 3 -4.42 -13.02 12.09
C LYS A 3 -5.02 -11.66 11.72
N ARG A 4 -4.52 -10.56 12.31
CA ARG A 4 -5.01 -9.17 12.14
C ARG A 4 -4.71 -8.61 10.73
N LEU A 5 -5.23 -9.29 9.70
CA LEU A 5 -5.15 -8.92 8.29
C LEU A 5 -5.98 -7.65 8.01
N GLY A 6 -5.86 -7.12 6.79
CA GLY A 6 -6.56 -5.95 6.31
C GLY A 6 -5.66 -4.76 5.99
N VAL A 7 -6.31 -3.72 5.49
CA VAL A 7 -5.71 -2.40 5.23
C VAL A 7 -5.30 -1.75 6.55
N LYS A 8 -4.12 -1.14 6.57
CA LYS A 8 -3.57 -0.40 7.72
C LYS A 8 -3.47 1.09 7.44
N MET A 9 -3.28 1.45 6.17
CA MET A 9 -3.26 2.83 5.72
C MET A 9 -4.25 3.02 4.57
N TYR A 10 -5.11 4.02 4.68
CA TYR A 10 -6.13 4.32 3.69
C TYR A 10 -5.64 5.39 2.70
N ALA A 11 -6.37 5.55 1.59
CA ALA A 11 -6.08 6.58 0.60
C ALA A 11 -6.04 7.98 1.24
N GLY A 12 -5.12 8.83 0.79
CA GLY A 12 -4.96 10.21 1.26
C GLY A 12 -4.13 10.36 2.55
N GLN A 13 -3.83 9.27 3.25
CA GLN A 13 -2.97 9.29 4.44
C GLN A 13 -1.49 9.42 4.05
N LEU A 14 -0.72 10.07 4.93
CA LEU A 14 0.74 10.16 4.81
C LEU A 14 1.40 8.87 5.32
N ALA A 15 2.06 8.16 4.42
CA ALA A 15 2.91 7.03 4.72
C ALA A 15 4.37 7.47 4.85
N LYS A 16 5.07 6.94 5.87
CA LYS A 16 6.53 7.01 5.92
C LYS A 16 7.11 5.81 5.18
N ALA A 17 8.36 5.92 4.73
CA ALA A 17 9.08 4.78 4.19
C ALA A 17 9.13 3.64 5.23
N GLY A 18 8.91 2.41 4.79
CA GLY A 18 8.85 1.21 5.63
C GLY A 18 7.50 0.94 6.30
N CYS A 19 6.53 1.86 6.26
CA CYS A 19 5.21 1.62 6.85
C CYS A 19 4.43 0.52 6.12
N ILE A 20 3.66 -0.26 6.89
CA ILE A 20 2.78 -1.29 6.35
C ILE A 20 1.50 -0.64 5.84
N LEU A 21 1.17 -0.90 4.57
CA LEU A 21 -0.05 -0.40 3.92
C LEU A 21 -1.19 -1.40 4.04
N VAL A 22 -0.92 -2.67 3.72
CA VAL A 22 -1.93 -3.74 3.70
C VAL A 22 -1.30 -5.05 4.14
N ARG A 23 -1.93 -5.75 5.09
CA ARG A 23 -1.63 -7.17 5.38
C ARG A 23 -2.69 -8.04 4.74
N GLN A 24 -2.30 -8.90 3.82
CA GLN A 24 -3.24 -9.72 3.05
C GLN A 24 -2.74 -11.16 2.94
N ARG A 25 -3.62 -12.06 2.49
CA ARG A 25 -3.24 -13.41 2.03
C ARG A 25 -3.52 -13.45 0.54
N GLY A 26 -2.49 -13.70 -0.25
CA GLY A 26 -2.55 -13.51 -1.70
C GLY A 26 -2.63 -12.03 -2.08
N THR A 27 -2.87 -11.75 -3.36
CA THR A 27 -2.78 -10.41 -3.95
C THR A 27 -4.14 -9.82 -4.29
N SER A 28 -4.94 -9.52 -3.27
CA SER A 28 -6.17 -8.74 -3.46
C SER A 28 -5.86 -7.30 -3.90
N VAL A 29 -4.80 -6.74 -3.32
CA VAL A 29 -4.21 -5.46 -3.73
C VAL A 29 -2.79 -5.72 -4.26
N HIS A 30 -2.45 -5.06 -5.35
CA HIS A 30 -1.15 -5.17 -5.99
C HIS A 30 -0.28 -3.95 -5.67
N PRO A 31 1.04 -4.12 -5.59
CA PRO A 31 1.97 -3.02 -5.40
C PRO A 31 2.03 -2.17 -6.68
N GLY A 32 1.94 -0.87 -6.51
CA GLY A 32 2.17 0.13 -7.55
C GLY A 32 3.47 0.88 -7.32
N LYS A 33 3.48 2.18 -7.67
CA LYS A 33 4.66 3.03 -7.55
C LYS A 33 5.05 3.20 -6.07
N ASN A 34 6.34 3.10 -5.75
CA ASN A 34 6.88 3.27 -4.39
C ASN A 34 6.29 2.31 -3.33
N VAL A 35 5.77 1.15 -3.75
CA VAL A 35 5.28 0.11 -2.85
C VAL A 35 6.05 -1.19 -3.11
N GLY A 36 6.36 -1.91 -2.02
CA GLY A 36 6.95 -3.25 -2.05
C GLY A 36 5.96 -4.29 -1.55
N MET A 37 6.21 -5.56 -1.92
CA MET A 37 5.49 -6.71 -1.40
C MET A 37 6.48 -7.63 -0.69
N GLY A 38 6.16 -8.01 0.55
CA GLY A 38 6.91 -9.01 1.31
C GLY A 38 6.59 -10.44 0.89
N ARG A 39 7.35 -11.41 1.41
CA ARG A 39 7.16 -12.84 1.15
C ARG A 39 5.77 -13.35 1.58
N ASP A 40 5.16 -12.73 2.57
CA ASP A 40 3.83 -13.02 3.09
C ASP A 40 2.71 -12.22 2.40
N TYR A 41 2.99 -11.60 1.25
CA TYR A 41 2.09 -10.71 0.50
C TYR A 41 1.74 -9.38 1.18
N THR A 42 2.38 -9.06 2.31
CA THR A 42 2.22 -7.75 2.98
C THR A 42 2.77 -6.64 2.09
N LEU A 43 1.98 -5.58 1.90
CA LEU A 43 2.39 -4.39 1.15
C LEU A 43 2.96 -3.33 2.08
N PHE A 44 4.09 -2.74 1.70
CA PHE A 44 4.79 -1.73 2.49
C PHE A 44 5.27 -0.57 1.61
N ALA A 45 5.40 0.60 2.23
CA ALA A 45 5.90 1.82 1.62
C ALA A 45 7.41 1.72 1.36
N LYS A 46 7.86 1.97 0.13
CA LYS A 46 9.30 2.11 -0.18
C LYS A 46 9.79 3.55 -0.02
N ALA A 47 8.91 4.53 -0.19
CA ALA A 47 9.19 5.94 -0.01
C ALA A 47 8.11 6.60 0.85
N ALA A 48 8.43 7.75 1.43
CA ALA A 48 7.44 8.57 2.11
C ALA A 48 6.56 9.31 1.08
N GLY A 49 5.30 9.55 1.43
CA GLY A 49 4.35 10.26 0.59
C GLY A 49 2.91 9.92 0.92
N ARG A 50 1.99 10.28 0.03
CA ARG A 50 0.56 10.03 0.20
C ARG A 50 0.16 8.71 -0.41
N VAL A 51 -0.67 7.95 0.31
CA VAL A 51 -1.18 6.67 -0.17
C VAL A 51 -2.28 6.91 -1.19
N ASN A 52 -2.13 6.33 -2.38
CA ASN A 52 -3.12 6.39 -3.45
C ASN A 52 -3.55 4.97 -3.83
N TYR A 53 -4.86 4.74 -3.90
CA TYR A 53 -5.43 3.48 -4.37
C TYR A 53 -6.08 3.70 -5.73
N GLU A 54 -5.65 2.94 -6.72
CA GLU A 54 -6.14 3.01 -8.09
C GLU A 54 -6.71 1.65 -8.50
N THR A 55 -7.74 1.64 -9.36
CA THR A 55 -8.26 0.40 -9.95
C THR A 55 -7.83 0.36 -11.41
N ARG A 56 -6.95 -0.59 -11.76
CA ARG A 56 -6.48 -0.82 -13.12
C ARG A 56 -7.15 -2.06 -13.69
N GLY A 57 -8.19 -1.83 -14.51
CA GLY A 57 -9.05 -2.90 -15.02
C GLY A 57 -9.73 -3.65 -13.88
N LYS A 58 -9.40 -4.94 -13.71
CA LYS A 58 -9.94 -5.80 -12.64
C LYS A 58 -9.08 -5.82 -11.37
N ARG A 59 -7.93 -5.13 -11.33
CA ARG A 59 -6.97 -5.20 -10.22
C ARG A 59 -6.94 -3.89 -9.43
N LYS A 60 -6.96 -4.01 -8.10
CA LYS A 60 -6.68 -2.89 -7.19
C LYS A 60 -5.18 -2.75 -6.99
N VAL A 61 -4.66 -1.54 -7.13
CA VAL A 61 -3.24 -1.21 -7.01
C VAL A 61 -3.08 -0.11 -5.98
N VAL A 62 -2.09 -0.24 -5.10
CA VAL A 62 -1.73 0.82 -4.14
C VAL A 62 -0.37 1.40 -4.50
N SER A 63 -0.31 2.73 -4.59
CA SER A 63 0.90 3.48 -4.90
C SER A 63 1.13 4.55 -3.84
N ILE A 64 2.38 4.98 -3.67
CA ILE A 64 2.71 6.17 -2.89
C ILE A 64 3.14 7.27 -3.84
N VAL A 65 2.38 8.36 -3.83
CA VAL A 65 2.64 9.57 -4.60
C VAL A 65 3.35 10.58 -3.70
N MET A 66 4.37 11.24 -4.22
CA MET A 66 4.94 12.40 -3.54
C MET A 66 3.95 13.54 -3.70
N ASP A 67 3.42 14.03 -2.59
CA ASP A 67 2.63 15.25 -2.58
C ASP A 67 3.63 16.38 -2.80
N GLN A 68 3.65 16.95 -4.00
CA GLN A 68 4.39 18.19 -4.23
C GLN A 68 3.55 19.30 -3.63
N ALA A 69 3.76 19.55 -2.34
CA ALA A 69 3.42 20.82 -1.74
C ALA A 69 4.64 21.72 -1.88
N GLU A 70 4.44 22.84 -2.58
CA GLU A 70 5.39 23.94 -2.81
C GLU A 70 6.08 24.43 -1.53
#